data_AF-A0A3B9P5M7-F1
#
_entry.id   AF-A0A3B9P5M7-F1
#
_cell.length_a   1.000
_cell.length_b   1.000
_cell.length_c   1.000
_cell.angle_alpha   90.00
_cell.angle_beta   90.00
_cell.angle_gamma   90.00
#
_symmetry.space_group_name_H-M   'P 1'
#
loop_
_entity.id
_entity.type
_entity.pdbx_description
1 polymer ?
#
loop_
_entity_poly.entity_id
_entity_poly.type
_entity_poly.pdbx_seq_one_letter_code
_entity_poly.pdbx_strand_id
1 'polypeptide(L)'
;MRRVLLIALVLFSFSAQAQLDWWNQIHNWDGTTPWTQYMKYSHAYLGPNAIPIPTLQRSDCSYFKSSSQMSLIEDDSFLSLHNELHWDRGHTQIHITHQSIEYFRTSTELRDYRIS
;
A
#
# COMPACT_ATOMS: atom_id res chain seq x y z
N MET A 1 -55.59 36.06 10.92
CA MET A 1 -55.03 35.01 10.03
C MET A 1 -53.51 35.09 9.91
N ARG A 2 -52.90 36.26 9.63
CA ARG A 2 -51.44 36.44 9.52
C ARG A 2 -50.62 35.97 10.74
N ARG A 3 -51.11 36.20 11.97
CA ARG A 3 -50.45 35.74 13.21
C ARG A 3 -50.49 34.22 13.39
N VAL A 4 -51.57 33.57 12.96
CA VAL A 4 -51.71 32.10 13.00
C VAL A 4 -50.79 31.44 11.99
N LEU A 5 -50.65 32.03 10.80
CA LEU A 5 -49.70 31.59 9.78
C LEU A 5 -48.25 31.69 10.24
N LEU A 6 -47.87 32.76 10.95
CA LEU A 6 -46.52 32.89 11.52
C LEU A 6 -46.23 31.85 12.61
N ILE A 7 -47.21 31.57 13.48
CA ILE A 7 -47.10 30.53 14.51
C ILE A 7 -46.97 29.14 13.85
N ALA A 8 -47.77 28.86 12.83
CA ALA A 8 -47.67 27.62 12.06
C ALA A 8 -46.31 27.48 11.35
N LEU A 9 -45.76 28.57 10.80
CA LEU A 9 -44.46 28.57 10.13
C LEU A 9 -43.30 28.29 11.09
N VAL A 10 -43.36 28.83 12.32
CA VAL A 10 -42.36 28.57 13.37
C VAL A 10 -42.43 27.12 13.85
N LEU A 11 -43.64 26.57 13.99
CA LEU A 11 -43.86 25.16 14.40
C LEU A 11 -43.47 24.15 13.32
N PHE A 12 -43.39 24.57 12.05
CA PHE A 12 -42.93 23.75 10.91
C PHE A 12 -41.44 23.95 10.58
N SER A 13 -40.65 24.54 11.48
CA SER A 13 -39.19 24.59 11.32
C SER A 13 -38.64 23.17 11.44
N PHE A 14 -38.53 22.50 10.30
CA PHE A 14 -38.02 21.13 10.16
C PHE A 14 -36.68 21.01 10.87
N SER A 15 -36.61 20.03 11.78
CA SER A 15 -35.34 19.49 12.27
C SER A 15 -34.62 18.84 11.10
N ALA A 16 -33.71 19.58 10.47
CA ALA A 16 -32.71 19.03 9.58
C ALA A 16 -31.79 18.14 10.43
N GLN A 17 -32.17 16.88 10.60
CA GLN A 17 -31.30 15.88 11.19
C GLN A 17 -30.07 15.75 10.30
N ALA A 18 -28.89 15.76 10.91
CA ALA A 18 -27.68 15.52 10.14
C ALA A 18 -27.83 14.14 9.50
N GLN A 19 -27.50 14.03 8.22
CA GLN A 19 -27.51 12.75 7.53
C GLN A 19 -26.60 11.80 8.34
N LEU A 20 -27.21 10.78 8.97
CA LEU A 20 -26.56 9.80 9.86
C LEU A 20 -26.32 10.23 11.33
N ASP A 21 -27.29 10.85 12.00
CA ASP A 21 -27.24 11.16 13.45
C ASP A 21 -26.73 10.00 14.34
N TRP A 22 -27.13 8.75 14.03
CA TRP A 22 -26.67 7.56 14.76
C TRP A 22 -25.13 7.40 14.70
N TRP A 23 -24.53 7.70 13.56
CA TRP A 23 -23.09 7.58 13.34
C TRP A 23 -22.37 8.69 14.08
N ASN A 24 -22.91 9.91 14.03
CA ASN A 24 -22.37 11.06 14.74
C ASN A 24 -22.28 10.82 16.25
N GLN A 25 -23.32 10.20 16.83
CA GLN A 25 -23.37 9.86 18.25
C GLN A 25 -22.38 8.75 18.63
N ILE A 26 -22.30 7.67 17.84
CA ILE A 26 -21.39 6.55 18.11
C ILE A 26 -19.92 6.97 17.99
N HIS A 27 -19.61 7.84 17.02
CA HIS A 27 -18.24 8.24 16.70
C HIS A 27 -17.84 9.60 17.29
N ASN A 28 -18.70 10.24 18.10
CA ASN A 28 -18.49 11.56 18.68
C ASN A 28 -18.00 12.58 17.64
N TRP A 29 -18.72 12.66 16.51
CA TRP A 29 -18.36 13.58 15.44
C TRP A 29 -18.49 15.03 15.90
N ASP A 30 -17.46 15.84 15.62
CA ASP A 30 -17.37 17.24 16.07
C ASP A 30 -18.11 18.23 15.16
N GLY A 31 -18.73 17.74 14.07
CA GLY A 31 -19.45 18.55 13.09
C GLY A 31 -18.57 19.20 12.02
N THR A 32 -17.24 19.03 12.06
CA THR A 32 -16.30 19.75 11.18
C THR A 32 -15.22 18.87 10.58
N THR A 33 -14.73 17.88 11.31
CA THR A 33 -13.67 16.99 10.88
C THR A 33 -14.19 16.01 9.83
N PRO A 34 -13.51 15.81 8.69
CA PRO A 34 -13.96 14.86 7.68
C PRO A 34 -14.14 13.45 8.24
N TRP A 35 -15.23 12.76 7.87
CA TRP A 35 -15.56 11.41 8.36
C TRP A 35 -14.43 10.39 8.14
N THR A 36 -13.59 10.60 7.13
CA THR A 36 -12.43 9.75 6.81
C THR A 36 -11.42 9.66 7.95
N GLN A 37 -11.35 10.65 8.86
CA GLN A 37 -10.46 10.63 10.01
C GLN A 37 -10.97 9.73 11.15
N TYR A 38 -12.26 9.37 11.14
CA TYR A 38 -12.88 8.49 12.14
C TYR A 38 -12.85 7.01 11.73
N MET A 39 -12.35 6.71 10.52
CA MET A 39 -12.29 5.36 9.97
C MET A 39 -11.03 4.60 10.43
N LYS A 40 -11.18 3.29 10.69
CA LYS A 40 -10.05 2.37 10.93
C LYS A 40 -9.60 1.76 9.60
N TYR A 41 -8.44 2.19 9.10
CA TYR A 41 -7.87 1.68 7.83
C TYR A 41 -6.95 0.47 7.99
N SER A 42 -6.77 -0.05 9.21
CA SER A 42 -5.99 -1.28 9.38
C SER A 42 -6.72 -2.45 8.72
N HIS A 43 -5.96 -3.26 7.98
CA HIS A 43 -6.46 -4.38 7.17
C HIS A 43 -7.45 -5.29 7.93
N ALA A 44 -7.22 -5.52 9.23
CA ALA A 44 -8.11 -6.32 10.09
C ALA A 44 -9.57 -5.81 10.16
N TYR A 45 -9.81 -4.51 9.91
CA TYR A 45 -11.14 -3.88 10.02
C TYR A 45 -11.80 -3.59 8.67
N LEU A 46 -11.12 -3.85 7.55
CA LEU A 46 -11.66 -3.64 6.20
C LEU A 46 -12.43 -4.86 5.67
N GLY A 47 -12.48 -5.95 6.44
CA GLY A 47 -13.24 -7.16 6.11
C GLY A 47 -12.83 -7.75 4.75
N PRO A 48 -13.77 -8.14 3.88
CA PRO A 48 -13.46 -8.71 2.57
C PRO A 48 -12.83 -7.71 1.58
N ASN A 49 -12.89 -6.41 1.86
CA ASN A 49 -12.18 -5.38 1.07
C ASN A 49 -10.73 -5.21 1.50
N ALA A 50 -10.30 -5.86 2.59
CA ALA A 50 -8.89 -5.92 2.91
C ALA A 50 -8.16 -6.68 1.80
N ILE A 51 -7.09 -6.10 1.26
CA ILE A 51 -6.18 -6.84 0.40
C ILE A 51 -5.72 -8.06 1.21
N PRO A 52 -5.99 -9.30 0.74
CA PRO A 52 -5.58 -10.48 1.47
C PRO A 52 -4.07 -10.44 1.62
N ILE A 53 -3.61 -10.42 2.88
CA ILE A 53 -2.18 -10.56 3.16
C ILE A 53 -1.87 -12.03 2.89
N PRO A 54 -1.04 -12.35 1.87
CA PRO A 54 -0.69 -13.73 1.61
C PRO A 54 -0.05 -14.33 2.86
N THR A 55 -0.33 -15.60 3.13
CA THR A 55 0.34 -16.33 4.20
C THR A 55 1.82 -16.41 3.86
N LEU A 56 2.62 -15.51 4.44
CA LEU A 56 4.06 -15.50 4.22
C LEU A 56 4.61 -16.78 4.84
N GLN A 57 5.20 -17.63 4.00
CA GLN A 57 5.94 -18.79 4.50
C GLN A 57 7.13 -18.23 5.27
N ARG A 58 7.02 -18.27 6.60
CA ARG A 58 7.99 -17.64 7.47
C ARG A 58 9.29 -18.43 7.41
N SER A 59 10.32 -17.84 6.82
CA SER A 59 11.69 -18.23 7.10
C SER A 59 11.99 -17.74 8.51
N ASP A 60 12.18 -18.66 9.47
CA ASP A 60 12.47 -18.30 10.87
C ASP A 60 13.83 -17.60 11.04
N CYS A 61 14.61 -17.44 9.96
CA CYS A 61 15.90 -16.79 9.98
C CYS A 61 15.92 -15.58 9.04
N SER A 62 16.23 -14.41 9.61
CA SER A 62 16.65 -13.23 8.83
C SER A 62 18.01 -13.53 8.18
N TYR A 63 18.18 -13.16 6.92
CA TYR A 63 19.43 -13.37 6.21
C TYR A 63 19.81 -12.18 5.33
N PHE A 64 21.10 -12.09 5.08
CA PHE A 64 21.66 -11.26 4.03
C PHE A 64 22.46 -12.16 3.10
N LYS A 65 22.19 -12.08 1.80
CA LYS A 65 22.94 -12.79 0.76
C LYS A 65 23.50 -11.76 -0.22
N SER A 66 24.74 -12.01 -0.63
CA SER A 66 25.39 -11.27 -1.70
C SER A 66 25.96 -12.30 -2.66
N SER A 67 25.65 -12.16 -3.95
CA SER A 67 26.15 -13.04 -4.99
C SER A 67 26.74 -12.21 -6.12
N SER A 68 27.85 -12.68 -6.67
CA SER A 68 28.46 -12.11 -7.85
C SER A 68 28.45 -13.11 -8.99
N GLN A 69 28.27 -12.60 -10.21
CA GLN A 69 28.35 -13.40 -11.42
C GLN A 69 29.27 -12.69 -12.40
N MET A 70 30.11 -13.46 -13.11
CA MET A 70 30.94 -12.92 -14.17
C MET A 70 30.98 -13.84 -15.38
N SER A 71 31.11 -13.23 -16.56
CA SER A 71 31.45 -13.88 -17.82
C SER A 71 32.66 -13.19 -18.42
N LEU A 72 33.61 -14.00 -18.90
CA LEU A 72 34.83 -13.55 -19.58
C LEU A 72 34.78 -13.82 -21.09
N ILE A 73 33.59 -14.10 -21.65
CA ILE A 73 33.40 -14.28 -23.08
C ILE A 73 33.69 -12.94 -23.78
N GLU A 74 34.59 -12.93 -24.76
CA GLU A 74 35.04 -11.70 -25.42
C GLU A 74 33.87 -10.91 -26.02
N ASP A 75 32.95 -11.61 -26.69
CA ASP A 75 31.75 -11.04 -27.33
C ASP A 75 30.56 -10.87 -26.38
N ASP A 76 30.66 -11.33 -25.12
CA ASP A 76 29.57 -11.29 -24.13
C ASP A 76 30.09 -11.36 -22.68
N SER A 77 30.88 -10.37 -22.31
CA SER A 77 31.45 -10.27 -20.97
C SER A 77 30.51 -9.51 -20.05
N PHE A 78 30.36 -9.97 -18.82
CA PHE A 78 29.54 -9.28 -17.83
C PHE A 78 30.09 -9.46 -16.42
N LEU A 79 29.70 -8.54 -15.54
CA LEU A 79 29.90 -8.57 -14.10
C LEU A 79 28.63 -8.06 -13.43
N SER A 80 28.11 -8.86 -12.51
CA SER A 80 26.90 -8.56 -11.74
C SER A 80 27.19 -8.77 -10.25
N LEU A 81 26.70 -7.85 -9.42
CA LEU A 81 26.66 -7.98 -7.96
C LEU A 81 25.22 -7.83 -7.47
N HIS A 82 24.63 -8.94 -7.07
CA HIS A 82 23.28 -9.05 -6.58
C HIS A 82 23.25 -9.17 -5.06
N ASN A 83 22.31 -8.49 -4.41
CA ASN A 83 22.15 -8.51 -2.96
C ASN A 83 20.68 -8.74 -2.59
N GLU A 84 20.48 -9.55 -1.58
CA GLU A 84 19.17 -9.90 -1.03
C GLU A 84 19.23 -9.74 0.48
N LEU A 85 18.35 -8.91 1.03
CA LEU A 85 18.13 -8.77 2.46
C LEU A 85 16.72 -9.28 2.76
N HIS A 86 16.65 -10.32 3.59
CA HIS A 86 15.43 -10.79 4.20
C HIS A 86 15.51 -10.55 5.70
N TRP A 87 14.64 -9.71 6.21
CA TRP A 87 14.57 -9.38 7.63
C TRP A 87 13.18 -9.69 8.14
N ASP A 88 13.10 -10.45 9.22
CA ASP A 88 11.85 -10.87 9.83
C ASP A 88 11.90 -10.66 11.35
N ARG A 89 10.94 -9.92 11.89
CA ARG A 89 10.77 -9.71 13.33
C ARG A 89 9.29 -9.64 13.71
N GLY A 90 8.79 -10.69 14.39
CA GLY A 90 7.50 -10.70 15.09
C GLY A 90 6.27 -10.62 14.18
N HIS A 91 5.91 -9.43 13.69
CA HIS A 91 4.84 -9.21 12.70
C HIS A 91 5.29 -8.36 11.51
N THR A 92 6.58 -8.10 11.40
CA THR A 92 7.16 -7.26 10.35
C THR A 92 8.18 -8.06 9.57
N GLN A 93 8.01 -8.07 8.25
CA GLN A 93 8.97 -8.64 7.31
C GLN A 93 9.37 -7.56 6.31
N ILE A 94 10.66 -7.45 6.04
CA ILE A 94 11.25 -6.59 5.03
C ILE A 94 12.05 -7.49 4.08
N HIS A 95 11.71 -7.43 2.80
CA HIS A 95 12.48 -8.09 1.75
C HIS A 95 12.96 -7.02 0.77
N ILE A 96 14.28 -6.88 0.65
CA ILE A 96 14.93 -5.97 -0.29
C ILE A 96 15.81 -6.80 -1.23
N THR A 97 15.57 -6.66 -2.53
CA THR A 97 16.42 -7.23 -3.58
C THR A 97 17.05 -6.06 -4.34
N HIS A 98 18.37 -6.08 -4.52
CA HIS A 98 19.12 -4.98 -5.12
C HIS A 98 20.26 -5.46 -6.01
N GLN A 99 20.32 -4.91 -7.22
CA GLN A 99 21.43 -5.11 -8.15
C GLN A 99 22.42 -3.94 -7.99
N SER A 100 23.51 -4.17 -7.25
CA SER A 100 24.43 -3.10 -6.84
C SER A 100 25.43 -2.72 -7.92
N ILE A 101 25.90 -3.70 -8.68
CA ILE A 101 26.82 -3.49 -9.80
C ILE A 101 26.30 -4.29 -10.98
N GLU A 102 26.26 -3.65 -12.13
CA GLU A 102 26.00 -4.30 -13.40
C GLU A 102 26.89 -3.64 -14.45
N TYR A 103 27.77 -4.44 -15.03
CA TYR A 103 28.60 -4.07 -16.17
C TYR A 103 28.46 -5.19 -17.20
N PHE A 104 28.19 -4.83 -18.44
CA PHE A 104 28.11 -5.79 -19.54
C PHE A 104 28.68 -5.18 -20.81
N ARG A 105 29.29 -6.04 -21.64
CA ARG A 105 29.77 -5.72 -22.98
C ARG A 105 29.42 -6.88 -23.89
N THR A 106 28.55 -6.59 -24.85
CA THR A 106 28.09 -7.55 -25.87
C THR A 106 28.42 -7.01 -27.26
N SER A 107 28.90 -7.85 -28.17
CA SER A 107 29.16 -7.45 -29.57
C SER A 107 27.85 -7.19 -30.33
N THR A 108 27.87 -6.31 -31.34
CA THR A 108 26.65 -6.04 -32.14
C THR A 108 26.20 -7.26 -32.91
N GLU A 109 27.13 -8.05 -33.44
CA GLU A 109 26.83 -9.30 -34.16
C GLU A 109 26.08 -10.30 -33.26
N LEU A 110 26.56 -10.51 -32.03
CA LEU A 110 25.92 -11.42 -31.09
C LEU A 110 24.59 -10.87 -30.56
N ARG A 111 24.50 -9.55 -30.33
CA ARG A 111 23.25 -8.87 -29.98
C ARG A 111 22.20 -9.11 -31.07
N ASP A 112 22.56 -8.89 -32.33
CA ASP A 112 21.63 -8.97 -33.46
C ASP A 112 21.23 -10.43 -33.72
N TYR A 113 22.15 -11.40 -33.55
CA TYR A 113 21.86 -12.83 -33.61
C TYR A 113 20.85 -13.31 -32.55
N ARG A 114 20.88 -12.74 -31.33
CA ARG A 114 19.95 -13.14 -30.24
C ARG A 114 18.52 -12.64 -30.44
N ILE A 115 18.32 -11.64 -31.29
CA ILE A 115 17.02 -10.98 -31.50
C ILE A 115 16.31 -11.52 -32.76
N SER A 116 17.03 -12.25 -33.64
CA SER A 116 16.49 -12.94 -34.82
C SER A 116 15.99 -14.35 -34.52
#